data_AF-A0A9E5IJB0-F1
#
_entry.id   AF-A0A9E5IJB0-F1
#
_cell.length_a   1.000
_cell.length_b   1.000
_cell.length_c   1.000
_cell.angle_alpha   90.00
_cell.angle_beta   90.00
_cell.angle_gamma   90.00
#
_symmetry.space_group_name_H-M   'P 1'
#
loop_
_entity.id
_entity.type
_entity.pdbx_description
1 polymer ?
#
loop_
_entity_poly.entity_id
_entity_poly.type
_entity_poly.pdbx_seq_one_letter_code
_entity_poly.pdbx_strand_id
1 'polypeptide(L)'
;MTYYAHTAEDSQGKRLPESCGVWQPLSAHLRNVAELAATFAAPFGASSEAHLAGMLHDLGKYSARFQARLRDPSIHGINHWSMGTLAAVQQKHLPGAFAIEGHHTGMPAFADNDAATSLEALKPRLANLANPLTAEKINGFPESLTELTTRLTADRVTLPAPSSAAPAGQDFATALRTRM
;
A
#
# COMPACT_ATOMS: atom_id res chain seq x y z
N MET A 1 18.26 -7.20 -6.73
CA MET A 1 18.33 -5.73 -6.68
C MET A 1 17.75 -5.30 -5.35
N THR A 2 18.40 -4.38 -4.63
CA THR A 2 17.86 -3.85 -3.37
C THR A 2 16.86 -2.74 -3.68
N TYR A 3 15.69 -2.77 -3.06
CA TYR A 3 14.69 -1.71 -3.15
C TYR A 3 14.73 -0.87 -1.88
N TYR A 4 14.60 0.45 -2.03
CA TYR A 4 14.59 1.39 -0.91
C TYR A 4 13.27 2.12 -0.81
N ALA A 5 12.83 2.40 0.42
CA ALA A 5 11.68 3.25 0.69
C ALA A 5 12.08 4.73 0.77
N HIS A 6 13.24 4.99 1.39
CA HIS A 6 13.72 6.34 1.72
C HIS A 6 15.23 6.45 1.54
N THR A 7 15.68 7.63 1.13
CA THR A 7 17.10 8.01 1.17
C THR A 7 17.52 8.30 2.60
N ALA A 8 18.80 8.14 2.91
CA ALA A 8 19.36 8.61 4.17
C ALA A 8 19.69 10.11 4.11
N GLU A 9 19.70 10.73 5.28
CA GLU A 9 20.07 12.13 5.49
C GLU A 9 21.09 12.22 6.64
N ASP A 10 21.97 13.21 6.61
CA ASP A 10 22.85 13.51 7.74
C ASP A 10 22.12 14.31 8.84
N SER A 11 22.83 14.64 9.92
CA SER A 11 22.28 15.41 11.04
C SER A 11 21.80 16.83 10.66
N GLN A 12 22.15 17.32 9.47
CA GLN A 12 21.73 18.61 8.94
C GLN A 12 20.60 18.48 7.90
N GLY A 13 20.07 17.27 7.69
CA GLY A 13 19.02 17.00 6.69
C GLY A 13 19.53 16.94 5.25
N LYS A 14 20.85 16.87 5.04
CA LYS A 14 21.40 16.72 3.69
C LYS A 14 21.34 15.27 3.27
N ARG A 15 20.73 15.01 2.10
CA ARG A 15 20.65 13.67 1.50
C ARG A 15 22.06 13.07 1.31
N LEU A 16 22.22 11.85 1.82
CA LEU A 16 23.43 11.04 1.68
C LEU A 16 23.35 10.17 0.41
N PRO A 17 24.48 9.91 -0.26
CA PRO A 17 24.52 9.02 -1.42
C PRO A 17 24.21 7.57 -1.02
N GLU A 18 23.69 6.76 -1.93
CA GLU A 18 23.40 5.33 -1.67
C GLU A 18 24.63 4.56 -1.14
N SER A 19 25.84 4.96 -1.54
CA SER A 19 27.10 4.37 -1.07
C SER A 19 27.36 4.51 0.44
N CYS A 20 26.60 5.35 1.16
CA CYS A 20 26.65 5.39 2.63
C CYS A 20 26.11 4.12 3.29
N GLY A 21 25.35 3.29 2.56
CA GLY A 21 24.83 2.01 3.05
C GLY A 21 23.70 2.11 4.09
N VAL A 22 23.22 3.32 4.40
CA VAL A 22 22.17 3.55 5.42
C VAL A 22 20.82 4.00 4.85
N TRP A 23 20.62 3.91 3.53
CA TRP A 23 19.29 4.08 2.94
C TRP A 23 18.34 3.00 3.47
N GLN A 24 17.08 3.37 3.71
CA GLN A 24 16.12 2.45 4.34
C GLN A 24 15.59 1.43 3.32
N PRO A 25 15.83 0.12 3.52
CA PRO A 25 15.29 -0.91 2.64
C PRO A 25 13.76 -0.91 2.64
N LEU A 26 13.15 -1.14 1.48
CA LEU A 26 11.70 -1.13 1.32
C LEU A 26 11.04 -2.26 2.14
N SER A 27 11.58 -3.47 2.10
CA SER A 27 11.09 -4.58 2.94
C SER A 27 11.15 -4.30 4.45
N ALA A 28 12.14 -3.54 4.93
CA ALA A 28 12.21 -3.13 6.33
C ALA A 28 11.14 -2.09 6.66
N HIS A 29 10.98 -1.09 5.79
CA HIS A 29 9.93 -0.08 5.92
C HIS A 29 8.53 -0.71 5.98
N LEU A 30 8.20 -1.58 5.03
CA LEU A 30 6.89 -2.23 4.96
C LEU A 30 6.58 -3.05 6.21
N ARG A 31 7.56 -3.81 6.74
CA ARG A 31 7.38 -4.59 7.97
C ARG A 31 7.17 -3.70 9.19
N ASN A 32 8.00 -2.69 9.37
CA ASN A 32 7.91 -1.77 10.51
C ASN A 32 6.56 -1.02 10.51
N VAL A 33 6.10 -0.55 9.35
CA VAL A 33 4.81 0.12 9.21
C VAL A 33 3.66 -0.86 9.48
N ALA A 34 3.73 -2.09 8.96
CA ALA A 34 2.71 -3.11 9.20
C ALA A 34 2.60 -3.48 10.68
N GLU A 35 3.71 -3.68 11.38
CA GLU A 35 3.75 -3.99 12.82
C GLU A 35 3.16 -2.85 13.67
N LEU A 36 3.53 -1.61 13.36
CA LEU A 36 3.02 -0.45 14.08
C LEU A 36 1.51 -0.23 13.82
N ALA A 37 1.08 -0.37 12.56
CA ALA A 37 -0.32 -0.28 12.18
C ALA A 37 -1.17 -1.35 12.88
N ALA A 38 -0.68 -2.60 12.93
CA ALA A 38 -1.34 -3.68 13.64
C ALA A 38 -1.51 -3.39 15.14
N THR A 39 -0.48 -2.80 15.75
CA THR A 39 -0.48 -2.41 17.17
C THR A 39 -1.53 -1.35 17.45
N PHE A 40 -1.62 -0.31 16.61
CA PHE A 40 -2.63 0.73 16.76
C PHE A 40 -4.06 0.24 16.49
N ALA A 41 -4.22 -0.77 15.63
CA ALA A 41 -5.52 -1.34 15.32
C ALA A 41 -5.98 -2.43 16.29
N ALA A 42 -5.11 -2.89 17.20
CA ALA A 42 -5.41 -3.96 18.15
C ALA A 42 -6.63 -3.67 19.05
N PRO A 43 -6.80 -2.46 19.63
CA PRO A 43 -7.98 -2.16 20.44
C PRO A 43 -9.31 -2.24 19.68
N PHE A 44 -9.27 -2.17 18.35
CA PHE A 44 -10.44 -2.24 17.47
C PHE A 44 -10.70 -3.65 16.91
N GLY A 45 -9.84 -4.64 17.23
CA GLY A 45 -9.91 -5.98 16.64
C GLY A 45 -9.50 -6.03 15.16
N ALA A 46 -8.80 -5.00 14.67
CA ALA A 46 -8.47 -4.80 13.25
C ALA A 46 -6.96 -4.91 12.94
N SER A 47 -6.20 -5.60 13.81
CA SER A 47 -4.74 -5.74 13.65
C SER A 47 -4.35 -6.39 12.33
N SER A 48 -5.04 -7.47 11.93
CA SER A 48 -4.78 -8.15 10.66
C SER A 48 -4.97 -7.21 9.47
N GLU A 49 -6.01 -6.39 9.53
CA GLU A 49 -6.38 -5.47 8.47
C GLU A 49 -5.35 -4.37 8.31
N ALA A 50 -4.97 -3.76 9.43
CA ALA A 50 -3.97 -2.71 9.47
C ALA A 50 -2.58 -3.22 9.10
N HIS A 51 -2.23 -4.45 9.51
CA HIS A 51 -0.98 -5.09 9.11
C HIS A 51 -0.90 -5.25 7.60
N LEU A 52 -1.92 -5.85 6.97
CA LEU A 52 -1.94 -6.03 5.51
C LEU A 52 -1.89 -4.68 4.77
N ALA A 53 -2.63 -3.68 5.25
CA ALA A 53 -2.58 -2.34 4.71
C ALA A 53 -1.15 -1.77 4.74
N GLY A 54 -0.45 -1.89 5.88
CA GLY A 54 0.94 -1.46 6.03
C GLY A 54 1.90 -2.19 5.08
N MET A 55 1.71 -3.49 4.84
CA MET A 55 2.55 -4.26 3.91
C MET A 55 2.36 -3.87 2.44
N LEU A 56 1.19 -3.35 2.07
CA LEU A 56 0.82 -3.05 0.69
C LEU A 56 0.87 -1.57 0.33
N HIS A 57 0.83 -0.67 1.31
CA HIS A 57 0.61 0.76 1.04
C HIS A 57 1.61 1.36 0.04
N ASP A 58 2.87 0.93 0.12
CA ASP A 58 3.98 1.44 -0.68
C ASP A 58 4.37 0.50 -1.83
N LEU A 59 3.50 -0.40 -2.28
CA LEU A 59 3.83 -1.43 -3.27
C LEU A 59 4.44 -0.85 -4.57
N GLY A 60 3.99 0.32 -5.01
CA GLY A 60 4.53 1.00 -6.20
C GLY A 60 5.98 1.50 -6.04
N LYS A 61 6.52 1.53 -4.81
CA LYS A 61 7.95 1.83 -4.58
C LYS A 61 8.88 0.76 -5.13
N TYR A 62 8.37 -0.45 -5.43
CA TYR A 62 9.12 -1.45 -6.18
C TYR A 62 9.29 -1.10 -7.67
N SER A 63 8.63 -0.06 -8.20
CA SER A 63 8.82 0.37 -9.60
C SER A 63 10.22 0.95 -9.84
N ALA A 64 10.74 0.73 -11.05
CA ALA A 64 12.03 1.26 -11.48
C ALA A 64 12.03 2.79 -11.44
N ARG A 65 10.92 3.42 -11.81
CA ARG A 65 10.78 4.89 -11.77
C ARG A 65 10.84 5.43 -10.34
N PHE A 66 10.22 4.76 -9.36
CA PHE A 66 10.35 5.18 -7.96
C PHE A 66 11.79 5.00 -7.46
N GLN A 67 12.46 3.91 -7.80
CA GLN A 67 13.86 3.72 -7.42
C GLN A 67 14.78 4.76 -8.10
N ALA A 68 14.48 5.18 -9.33
CA ALA A 68 15.19 6.28 -10.00
C ALA A 68 14.95 7.62 -9.29
N ARG A 69 13.71 7.89 -8.83
CA ARG A 69 13.34 9.08 -8.05
C ARG A 69 14.18 9.29 -6.79
N LEU A 70 14.58 8.22 -6.12
CA LEU A 70 15.45 8.34 -4.93
C LEU A 70 16.84 8.88 -5.29
N ARG A 71 17.30 8.62 -6.51
CA ARG A 71 18.62 9.06 -7.03
C ARG A 71 18.54 10.40 -7.75
N ASP A 72 17.39 10.72 -8.33
CA ASP A 72 17.16 11.95 -9.06
C ASP A 72 15.99 12.77 -8.46
N PRO A 73 16.30 13.90 -7.78
CA PRO A 73 15.29 14.77 -7.18
C PRO A 73 14.35 15.44 -8.21
N SER A 74 14.65 15.42 -9.51
CA SER A 74 13.82 16.01 -10.57
C SER A 74 12.66 15.11 -11.02
N ILE A 75 12.75 13.79 -10.82
CA ILE A 75 11.66 12.87 -11.17
C ILE A 75 10.48 13.14 -10.22
N HIS A 76 9.27 13.27 -10.74
CA HIS A 76 8.05 13.48 -9.94
C HIS A 76 6.84 12.79 -10.59
N GLY A 77 5.66 12.93 -9.95
CA GLY A 77 4.40 12.40 -10.46
C GLY A 77 4.30 10.89 -10.39
N ILE A 78 4.76 10.28 -9.30
CA ILE A 78 4.72 8.83 -9.09
C ILE A 78 3.64 8.51 -8.06
N ASN A 79 2.59 7.84 -8.52
CA ASN A 79 1.57 7.28 -7.63
C ASN A 79 2.01 5.86 -7.24
N HIS A 80 2.51 5.74 -6.01
CA HIS A 80 3.08 4.50 -5.51
C HIS A 80 2.11 3.68 -4.63
N TRP A 81 0.89 4.18 -4.41
CA TRP A 81 -0.10 3.53 -3.55
C TRP A 81 -1.16 2.75 -4.31
N SER A 82 -1.56 3.19 -5.49
CA SER A 82 -2.72 2.62 -6.21
C SER A 82 -2.54 1.13 -6.56
N MET A 83 -1.31 0.67 -6.77
CA MET A 83 -1.05 -0.76 -6.96
C MET A 83 -1.24 -1.57 -5.66
N GLY A 84 -0.94 -0.97 -4.50
CA GLY A 84 -1.26 -1.53 -3.19
C GLY A 84 -2.77 -1.61 -2.96
N THR A 85 -3.52 -0.57 -3.35
CA THR A 85 -4.99 -0.57 -3.32
C THR A 85 -5.55 -1.74 -4.13
N LEU A 86 -5.08 -1.90 -5.38
CA LEU A 86 -5.52 -2.99 -6.25
C LEU A 86 -5.19 -4.37 -5.65
N ALA A 87 -4.00 -4.53 -5.07
CA ALA A 87 -3.59 -5.76 -4.40
C ALA A 87 -4.52 -6.12 -3.22
N ALA A 88 -4.87 -5.14 -2.40
CA ALA A 88 -5.76 -5.33 -1.26
C ALA A 88 -7.18 -5.73 -1.70
N VAL A 89 -7.71 -5.11 -2.77
CA VAL A 89 -9.00 -5.49 -3.35
C VAL A 89 -8.98 -6.94 -3.87
N GLN A 90 -7.91 -7.37 -4.54
CA GLN A 90 -7.78 -8.75 -5.00
C GLN A 90 -7.72 -9.76 -3.84
N GLN A 91 -7.23 -9.35 -2.67
CA GLN A 91 -7.28 -10.15 -1.44
C GLN A 91 -8.62 -10.06 -0.69
N LYS A 92 -9.65 -9.44 -1.29
CA LYS A 92 -10.96 -9.17 -0.67
C LYS A 92 -10.84 -8.36 0.62
N HIS A 93 -9.85 -7.49 0.68
CA HIS A 93 -9.51 -6.72 1.87
C HIS A 93 -9.87 -5.24 1.70
N LEU A 94 -11.17 -4.98 1.60
CA LEU A 94 -11.69 -3.64 1.32
C LEU A 94 -11.28 -2.59 2.36
N PRO A 95 -11.35 -2.83 3.69
CA PRO A 95 -10.90 -1.82 4.67
C PRO A 95 -9.46 -1.37 4.44
N GLY A 96 -8.55 -2.31 4.15
CA GLY A 96 -7.16 -1.99 3.83
C GLY A 96 -7.01 -1.30 2.49
N ALA A 97 -7.82 -1.64 1.47
CA ALA A 97 -7.80 -0.91 0.19
C ALA A 97 -8.15 0.57 0.39
N PHE A 98 -9.13 0.89 1.24
CA PHE A 98 -9.46 2.29 1.59
C PHE A 98 -8.34 2.98 2.36
N ALA A 99 -7.76 2.31 3.35
CA ALA A 99 -6.65 2.85 4.11
C ALA A 99 -5.44 3.14 3.20
N ILE A 100 -5.15 2.23 2.26
CA ILE A 100 -4.08 2.42 1.27
C ILE A 100 -4.43 3.54 0.30
N GLU A 101 -5.65 3.59 -0.24
CA GLU A 101 -5.99 4.67 -1.18
C GLU A 101 -5.93 6.05 -0.52
N GLY A 102 -6.35 6.14 0.75
CA GLY A 102 -6.44 7.38 1.48
C GLY A 102 -5.12 7.98 1.97
N HIS A 103 -4.01 7.23 2.01
CA HIS A 103 -2.79 7.71 2.69
C HIS A 103 -2.04 8.82 1.95
N HIS A 104 -2.39 9.11 0.69
CA HIS A 104 -1.89 10.28 -0.05
C HIS A 104 -2.96 11.27 -0.49
N THR A 105 -4.20 10.83 -0.67
CA THR A 105 -5.29 11.68 -1.16
C THR A 105 -6.18 12.22 -0.05
N GLY A 106 -5.97 11.79 1.20
CA GLY A 106 -6.97 11.83 2.27
C GLY A 106 -7.96 10.67 2.12
N MET A 107 -8.54 10.21 3.24
CA MET A 107 -9.59 9.18 3.20
C MET A 107 -10.75 9.67 2.32
N PRO A 108 -11.14 8.93 1.27
CA PRO A 108 -12.34 9.24 0.51
C PRO A 108 -13.54 9.33 1.46
N ALA A 109 -14.45 10.29 1.22
CA ALA A 109 -15.68 10.35 2.00
C ALA A 109 -16.42 9.03 1.88
N PHE A 110 -16.64 8.36 3.01
CA PHE A 110 -17.62 7.28 3.10
C PHE A 110 -18.99 7.91 2.88
N ALA A 111 -19.63 7.64 1.74
CA ALA A 111 -20.98 8.10 1.51
C ALA A 111 -21.93 7.33 2.45
N ASP A 112 -22.52 8.05 3.41
CA ASP A 112 -23.70 7.72 4.19
C ASP A 112 -23.88 6.24 4.60
N ASN A 113 -22.87 5.68 5.30
CA ASN A 113 -22.92 4.33 5.87
C ASN A 113 -23.21 3.19 4.87
N ASP A 114 -23.01 3.41 3.57
CA ASP A 114 -23.21 2.39 2.54
C ASP A 114 -21.87 1.87 1.99
N ALA A 115 -21.58 0.62 2.37
CA ALA A 115 -20.51 -0.24 1.86
C ALA A 115 -20.44 -0.23 0.33
N ALA A 116 -21.61 -0.40 -0.29
CA ALA A 116 -21.73 -0.57 -1.73
C ALA A 116 -21.30 0.71 -2.44
N THR A 117 -21.76 1.87 -1.95
CA THR A 117 -21.43 3.19 -2.50
C THR A 117 -19.95 3.55 -2.33
N SER A 118 -19.32 3.10 -1.24
CA SER A 118 -17.87 3.29 -1.04
C SER A 118 -17.07 2.45 -2.05
N LEU A 119 -17.42 1.17 -2.23
CA LEU A 119 -16.80 0.34 -3.27
C LEU A 119 -17.08 0.90 -4.67
N GLU A 120 -18.28 1.43 -4.95
CA GLU A 120 -18.61 2.16 -6.19
C GLU A 120 -17.65 3.34 -6.40
N ALA A 121 -17.24 4.07 -5.36
CA ALA A 121 -16.28 5.17 -5.49
C ALA A 121 -14.89 4.69 -5.92
N LEU A 122 -14.50 3.46 -5.56
CA LEU A 122 -13.24 2.84 -6.01
C LEU A 122 -13.37 2.16 -7.38
N LYS A 123 -14.55 1.67 -7.78
CA LYS A 123 -14.75 0.88 -9.00
C LYS A 123 -14.21 1.54 -10.28
N PRO A 124 -14.49 2.81 -10.59
CA PRO A 124 -13.92 3.48 -11.77
C PRO A 124 -12.39 3.48 -11.75
N ARG A 125 -11.81 3.70 -10.57
CA ARG A 125 -10.35 3.75 -10.39
C ARG A 125 -9.74 2.35 -10.52
N LEU A 126 -10.36 1.33 -9.94
CA LEU A 126 -9.93 -0.06 -10.05
C LEU A 126 -10.03 -0.58 -11.49
N ALA A 127 -11.10 -0.24 -12.22
CA ALA A 127 -11.25 -0.57 -13.63
C ALA A 127 -10.13 0.05 -14.48
N ASN A 128 -9.77 1.31 -14.19
CA ASN A 128 -8.65 1.99 -14.82
C ASN A 128 -7.30 1.34 -14.50
N LEU A 129 -7.09 0.89 -13.26
CA LEU A 129 -5.87 0.20 -12.85
C LEU A 129 -5.76 -1.23 -13.43
N ALA A 130 -6.88 -1.85 -13.81
CA ALA A 130 -6.89 -3.15 -14.48
C ALA A 130 -6.44 -3.07 -15.95
N ASN A 131 -6.52 -1.90 -16.58
CA ASN A 131 -6.02 -1.67 -17.94
C ASN A 131 -4.54 -1.22 -17.87
N PRO A 132 -3.58 -1.94 -18.48
CA PRO A 132 -2.16 -1.59 -18.39
C PRO A 132 -1.79 -0.19 -18.88
N LEU A 133 -2.41 0.28 -19.98
CA LEU A 133 -2.12 1.61 -20.54
C LEU A 133 -2.63 2.74 -19.65
N THR A 134 -3.79 2.52 -19.02
CA THR A 134 -4.36 3.49 -18.09
C THR A 134 -3.64 3.44 -16.74
N ALA A 135 -3.26 2.25 -16.27
CA ALA A 135 -2.46 2.05 -15.08
C ALA A 135 -1.11 2.76 -15.19
N GLU A 136 -0.41 2.65 -16.32
CA GLU A 136 0.85 3.35 -16.55
C GLU A 136 0.69 4.87 -16.45
N LYS A 137 -0.36 5.42 -17.07
CA LYS A 137 -0.65 6.86 -16.99
C LYS A 137 -0.99 7.33 -15.58
N ILE A 138 -1.72 6.52 -14.80
CA ILE A 138 -2.10 6.85 -13.42
C ILE A 138 -0.91 6.75 -12.47
N ASN A 139 -0.15 5.67 -12.59
CA ASN A 139 0.95 5.35 -11.68
C ASN A 139 2.21 6.14 -12.00
N GLY A 140 2.38 6.50 -13.27
CA GLY A 140 3.61 7.05 -13.83
C GLY A 140 4.66 5.98 -14.16
N PHE A 141 4.34 4.68 -14.05
CA PHE A 141 5.25 3.58 -14.33
C PHE A 141 4.52 2.37 -14.93
N PRO A 142 5.18 1.55 -15.79
CA PRO A 142 4.53 0.48 -16.55
C PRO A 142 4.40 -0.85 -15.80
N GLU A 143 5.10 -1.05 -14.69
CA GLU A 143 5.10 -2.36 -14.00
C GLU A 143 3.71 -2.80 -13.56
N SER A 144 3.37 -4.04 -13.91
CA SER A 144 2.10 -4.66 -13.56
C SER A 144 2.01 -5.03 -12.08
N LEU A 145 0.79 -5.31 -11.60
CA LEU A 145 0.59 -5.79 -10.23
C LEU A 145 1.38 -7.06 -9.95
N THR A 146 1.31 -8.04 -10.87
CA THR A 146 2.03 -9.31 -10.77
C THR A 146 3.53 -9.10 -10.65
N GLU A 147 4.08 -8.14 -11.39
CA GLU A 147 5.51 -7.85 -11.34
C GLU A 147 5.91 -7.22 -10.00
N LEU A 148 5.14 -6.25 -9.51
CA LEU A 148 5.42 -5.61 -8.23
C LEU A 148 5.27 -6.59 -7.05
N THR A 149 4.26 -7.47 -7.07
CA THR A 149 4.09 -8.50 -6.02
C THR A 149 5.16 -9.59 -6.09
N THR A 150 5.67 -9.90 -7.29
CA THR A 150 6.84 -10.77 -7.48
C THR A 150 8.08 -10.14 -6.85
N ARG A 151 8.33 -8.85 -7.10
CA ARG A 151 9.45 -8.11 -6.49
C ARG A 151 9.32 -8.04 -4.97
N LEU A 152 8.12 -7.78 -4.46
CA LEU A 152 7.81 -7.78 -3.02
C LEU A 152 8.12 -9.14 -2.37
N THR A 153 7.71 -10.23 -3.02
CA THR A 153 7.98 -11.60 -2.53
C THR A 153 9.48 -11.92 -2.59
N ALA A 154 10.16 -11.50 -3.67
CA ALA A 154 11.60 -11.67 -3.82
C ALA A 154 12.40 -10.86 -2.76
N ASP A 155 11.87 -9.72 -2.30
CA ASP A 155 12.40 -8.93 -1.18
C ASP A 155 11.98 -9.47 0.20
N ARG A 156 11.55 -10.75 0.25
CA ARG A 156 11.22 -11.51 1.47
C ARG A 156 10.09 -10.90 2.31
N VAL A 157 9.19 -10.17 1.67
CA VAL A 157 7.94 -9.72 2.28
C VAL A 157 6.84 -10.70 1.86
N THR A 158 6.35 -11.51 2.79
CA THR A 158 5.29 -12.48 2.51
C THR A 158 3.95 -11.91 2.93
N LEU A 159 3.04 -11.74 1.98
CA LEU A 159 1.69 -11.30 2.28
C LEU A 159 0.93 -12.41 3.02
N PRO A 160 0.13 -12.09 4.06
CA PRO A 160 -0.71 -13.07 4.72
C PRO A 160 -1.70 -13.67 3.71
N ALA A 161 -2.10 -14.93 3.94
CA ALA A 161 -3.15 -15.54 3.13
C ALA A 161 -4.44 -14.69 3.21
N PRO A 162 -5.25 -14.66 2.13
CA PRO A 162 -6.54 -13.99 2.17
C PRO A 162 -7.35 -14.52 3.36
N SER A 163 -7.79 -13.64 4.25
CA SER A 163 -8.54 -14.04 5.43
C SER A 163 -9.82 -14.76 5.02
N SER A 164 -9.98 -16.02 5.42
CA SER A 164 -11.28 -16.68 5.41
C SER A 164 -12.07 -16.10 6.60
N ALA A 165 -13.14 -15.36 6.29
CA ALA A 165 -14.13 -14.76 7.21
C ALA A 165 -13.90 -15.00 8.73
N ALA A 166 -13.74 -13.91 9.48
CA ALA A 166 -13.65 -13.95 10.94
C ALA A 166 -14.96 -14.50 11.57
N PRO A 167 -14.90 -15.15 12.74
CA PRO A 167 -16.07 -15.66 13.44
C PRO A 167 -17.03 -14.51 13.79
N ALA A 168 -18.34 -14.79 13.79
CA ALA A 168 -19.36 -13.82 14.15
C ALA A 168 -19.15 -13.32 15.60
N GLY A 169 -18.75 -12.06 15.76
CA GLY A 169 -18.65 -11.35 17.03
C GLY A 169 -19.30 -9.96 16.96
N GLN A 170 -19.63 -9.36 18.11
CA GLN A 170 -20.14 -7.98 18.20
C GLN A 170 -19.01 -6.95 18.37
N ASP A 171 -17.85 -7.17 17.75
CA ASP A 171 -16.73 -6.23 17.82
C ASP A 171 -16.73 -5.26 16.61
N PHE A 172 -16.01 -4.14 16.77
CA PHE A 172 -15.90 -3.12 15.73
C PHE A 172 -15.41 -3.69 14.40
N ALA A 173 -14.44 -4.60 14.44
CA ALA A 173 -13.90 -5.24 13.25
C ALA A 173 -14.96 -6.06 12.49
N THR A 174 -15.85 -6.75 13.19
CA THR A 174 -16.96 -7.47 12.56
C THR A 174 -17.98 -6.50 11.95
N ALA A 175 -18.28 -5.39 12.63
CA ALA A 175 -19.13 -4.33 12.07
C ALA A 175 -18.50 -3.69 10.81
N LEU A 176 -17.19 -3.45 10.82
CA LEU A 176 -16.44 -2.93 9.67
C LEU A 176 -16.47 -3.90 8.49
N ARG A 177 -16.25 -5.20 8.73
CA ARG A 177 -16.26 -6.24 7.69
C ARG A 177 -17.63 -6.50 7.09
N THR A 178 -18.71 -6.40 7.89
CA THR A 178 -20.09 -6.61 7.41
C THR A 178 -20.66 -5.41 6.67
N ARG A 179 -20.06 -4.22 6.86
CA ARG A 179 -20.43 -2.97 6.20
C ARG A 179 -19.45 -2.54 5.10
N MET A 180 -18.62 -3.44 4.56
CA MET A 180 -17.71 -3.17 3.43
C MET A 180 -17.75 -4.33 2.44
#